data_AF-A0A6N4XYP9-F1
#
_entry.id   AF-A0A6N4XYP9-F1
#
_cell.length_a   1.000
_cell.length_b   1.000
_cell.length_c   1.000
_cell.angle_alpha   90.00
_cell.angle_beta   90.00
_cell.angle_gamma   90.00
#
_symmetry.space_group_name_H-M   'P 1'
#
loop_
_entity.id
_entity.type
_entity.pdbx_description
1 polymer ?
#
loop_
_entity_poly.entity_id
_entity_poly.type
_entity_poly.pdbx_seq_one_letter_code
_entity_poly.pdbx_strand_id
1 'polypeptide(L)'
;MIIKRTDSSDTDFRYLVELLDADLAIRNGEDHAFYNQFNGILETSLEQNEALSVYEKSGYKRISNYGQYRDVESSVCYEKELK
;
A
#
# COMPACT_ATOMS: atom_id res chain seq x y z
N MET A 1 -34.77 13.43 -0.21
CA MET A 1 -33.55 12.78 0.31
C MET A 1 -32.37 13.43 -0.37
N ILE A 2 -31.46 14.05 0.38
CA ILE A 2 -30.29 14.75 -0.16
C ILE A 2 -29.11 13.79 -0.03
N ILE A 3 -28.43 13.50 -1.14
CA ILE A 3 -27.22 12.67 -1.13
C ILE A 3 -26.02 13.59 -0.91
N LYS A 4 -25.29 13.38 0.20
CA LYS A 4 -23.99 14.03 0.44
C LYS A 4 -22.90 13.15 -0.18
N ARG A 5 -22.20 13.66 -1.19
CA ARG A 5 -20.98 13.03 -1.71
C ARG A 5 -19.81 13.41 -0.79
N THR A 6 -18.85 12.50 -0.65
CA THR A 6 -17.71 12.69 0.25
C THR A 6 -16.47 11.98 -0.28
N ASP A 7 -15.31 12.25 0.32
CA ASP A 7 -14.01 11.66 -0.02
C ASP A 7 -13.21 11.34 1.26
N SER A 8 -11.95 10.91 1.11
CA SER A 8 -11.10 10.49 2.22
C SER A 8 -10.71 11.59 3.21
N SER A 9 -11.00 12.86 2.91
CA SER A 9 -10.79 13.99 3.82
C SER A 9 -11.93 14.22 4.82
N ASP A 10 -13.09 13.57 4.63
CA ASP A 10 -14.25 13.74 5.49
C ASP A 10 -14.08 13.08 6.86
N THR A 11 -14.50 13.80 7.90
CA THR A 11 -14.29 13.42 9.30
C THR A 11 -15.08 12.18 9.69
N ASP A 12 -16.31 12.01 9.19
CA ASP A 12 -17.13 10.83 9.46
C ASP A 12 -16.54 9.60 8.75
N PHE A 13 -16.06 9.78 7.52
CA PHE A 13 -15.37 8.71 6.78
C PHE A 13 -14.11 8.25 7.53
N ARG A 14 -13.28 9.19 7.99
CA ARG A 14 -12.08 8.88 8.78
C ARG A 14 -12.41 8.19 10.10
N TYR A 15 -13.47 8.61 10.78
CA TYR A 15 -13.93 7.96 12.01
C TYR A 15 -14.38 6.52 11.77
N LEU A 16 -15.08 6.24 10.66
CA LEU A 16 -15.43 4.87 10.27
C LEU A 16 -14.20 4.01 9.96
N VAL A 17 -13.15 4.59 9.35
CA VAL A 17 -11.88 3.90 9.10
C VAL A 17 -11.21 3.52 10.42
N GLU A 18 -11.16 4.42 11.41
CA GLU A 18 -10.57 4.12 12.73
C GLU A 18 -11.32 2.98 13.45
N LEU A 19 -12.64 2.94 13.37
CA LEU A 19 -13.44 1.86 13.94
C LEU A 19 -13.20 0.53 13.22
N LEU A 20 -13.03 0.56 11.89
CA LEU A 20 -12.70 -0.63 11.10
C LEU A 20 -11.31 -1.16 11.47
N ASP A 21 -10.31 -0.29 11.56
CA ASP A 21 -8.94 -0.66 11.93
C ASP A 21 -8.90 -1.29 13.33
N ALA A 22 -9.66 -0.75 14.30
CA ALA A 22 -9.76 -1.31 15.64
C ALA A 22 -10.43 -2.70 15.66
N ASP A 23 -11.49 -2.91 14.87
CA ASP A 23 -12.14 -4.23 14.76
C ASP A 23 -11.24 -5.26 14.04
N LEU A 24 -10.53 -4.84 12.98
CA LEU A 24 -9.55 -5.69 12.30
C LEU A 24 -8.39 -6.07 13.23
N ALA A 25 -7.90 -5.13 14.06
CA ALA A 25 -6.87 -5.38 15.06
C ALA A 25 -7.23 -6.50 16.02
N ILE A 26 -8.49 -6.56 16.46
CA ILE A 26 -9.00 -7.60 17.35
C ILE A 26 -9.13 -8.94 16.62
N ARG A 27 -9.61 -8.93 15.37
CA ARG A 27 -9.90 -10.16 14.61
C ARG A 27 -8.65 -10.85 14.04
N ASN A 28 -7.69 -10.08 13.57
CA ASN A 28 -6.50 -10.61 12.92
C ASN A 28 -5.37 -10.95 13.91
N GLY A 29 -5.53 -10.68 15.21
CA GLY A 29 -4.56 -11.06 16.24
C GLY A 29 -3.14 -10.55 15.97
N GLU A 30 -2.11 -11.36 16.27
CA GLU A 30 -0.68 -11.01 16.04
C GLU A 30 -0.30 -10.91 14.55
N ASP A 31 -1.13 -11.41 13.64
CA ASP A 31 -0.82 -11.44 12.20
C ASP A 31 -0.93 -10.05 11.53
N HIS A 32 -1.49 -9.06 12.23
CA HIS A 32 -1.53 -7.69 11.71
C HIS A 32 -0.14 -7.10 11.44
N ALA A 33 0.83 -7.42 12.31
CA ALA A 33 2.22 -7.01 12.10
C ALA A 33 2.85 -7.74 10.90
N PHE A 34 2.44 -9.00 10.66
CA PHE A 34 2.93 -9.81 9.55
C PHE A 34 2.48 -9.27 8.18
N TYR A 35 1.24 -8.80 8.05
CA TYR A 35 0.74 -8.27 6.78
C TYR A 35 1.12 -6.80 6.53
N ASN A 36 1.34 -6.01 7.59
CA ASN A 36 1.71 -4.61 7.46
C ASN A 36 3.00 -4.37 6.65
N GLN A 37 3.94 -5.32 6.67
CA GLN A 37 5.16 -5.23 5.87
C GLN A 37 4.89 -5.22 4.34
N PHE A 38 3.72 -5.70 3.90
CA PHE A 38 3.36 -5.79 2.48
C PHE A 38 2.53 -4.60 1.99
N ASN A 39 1.95 -3.79 2.88
CA ASN A 39 1.04 -2.71 2.49
C ASN A 39 1.73 -1.63 1.64
N GLY A 40 3.05 -1.54 1.71
CA GLY A 40 3.86 -0.59 0.94
C GLY A 40 4.53 -1.16 -0.31
N ILE A 41 4.30 -2.44 -0.65
CA ILE A 41 4.98 -3.07 -1.80
C ILE A 41 4.17 -2.84 -3.07
N LEU A 42 4.84 -2.34 -4.11
CA LEU A 42 4.32 -2.24 -5.46
C LEU A 42 5.24 -2.91 -6.46
N GLU A 43 4.69 -3.25 -7.61
CA GLU A 43 5.42 -3.80 -8.76
C GLU A 43 5.24 -2.88 -9.98
N THR A 44 6.27 -2.80 -10.82
CA THR A 44 6.24 -2.12 -12.11
C THR A 44 7.18 -2.80 -13.11
N SER A 45 6.89 -2.66 -14.41
CA SER A 45 7.82 -3.08 -15.47
C SER A 45 9.09 -2.25 -15.47
N LEU A 46 10.23 -2.92 -15.68
CA LEU A 46 11.56 -2.32 -15.84
C LEU A 46 11.62 -1.35 -17.03
N GLU A 47 10.77 -1.54 -18.04
CA GLU A 47 10.75 -0.70 -19.24
C GLU A 47 10.11 0.67 -19.00
N GLN A 48 9.38 0.85 -17.89
CA GLN A 48 8.70 2.10 -17.54
C GLN A 48 9.63 3.07 -16.80
N ASN A 49 10.68 3.55 -17.48
CA ASN A 49 11.70 4.42 -16.89
C ASN A 49 11.16 5.66 -16.14
N GLU A 50 10.05 6.25 -16.61
CA GLU A 50 9.42 7.39 -15.94
C GLU A 50 8.83 7.01 -14.57
N ALA A 51 8.16 5.86 -14.49
CA ALA A 51 7.56 5.37 -13.25
C ALA A 51 8.63 5.08 -12.20
N LEU A 52 9.76 4.47 -12.60
CA LEU A 52 10.90 4.20 -11.71
C LEU A 52 11.41 5.49 -11.05
N SER A 53 11.61 6.56 -11.83
CA SER A 53 12.08 7.85 -11.31
C SER A 53 11.06 8.50 -10.36
N VAL A 54 9.76 8.37 -10.66
CA VAL A 54 8.69 8.91 -9.79
C VAL A 54 8.65 8.19 -8.46
N TYR A 55 8.76 6.86 -8.44
CA TYR A 55 8.73 6.09 -7.20
C TYR A 55 9.92 6.42 -6.30
N GLU A 56 11.13 6.47 -6.84
CA GLU A 56 12.34 6.82 -6.09
C GLU A 56 12.22 8.24 -5.48
N LYS A 57 11.76 9.23 -6.27
CA LYS A 57 11.52 10.59 -5.78
C LYS A 57 10.41 10.67 -4.72
N SER A 58 9.45 9.76 -4.78
CA SER A 58 8.33 9.67 -3.83
C SER A 58 8.70 8.91 -2.55
N GLY A 59 9.96 8.51 -2.41
CA GLY A 59 10.52 7.84 -1.23
C GLY A 59 10.32 6.32 -1.21
N TYR A 60 9.97 5.71 -2.35
CA TYR A 60 9.98 4.25 -2.47
C TYR A 60 11.43 3.75 -2.65
N LYS A 61 11.72 2.58 -2.08
CA LYS A 61 13.01 1.90 -2.21
C LYS A 61 12.84 0.64 -3.05
N ARG A 62 13.74 0.42 -3.99
CA ARG A 62 13.74 -0.81 -4.79
C ARG A 62 14.12 -2.00 -3.90
N ILE A 63 13.41 -3.10 -4.05
CA ILE A 63 13.65 -4.36 -3.33
C ILE A 63 13.83 -5.52 -4.32
N SER A 64 14.22 -6.69 -3.82
CA SER A 64 14.14 -7.92 -4.60
C SER A 64 12.70 -8.18 -5.04
N ASN A 65 12.52 -8.72 -6.24
CA ASN A 65 11.18 -9.05 -6.74
C ASN A 65 10.49 -10.04 -5.80
N TYR A 66 9.23 -9.75 -5.48
CA TYR A 66 8.49 -10.42 -4.42
C TYR A 66 7.27 -11.18 -4.99
N GLY A 67 6.80 -12.17 -4.24
CA GLY A 67 5.60 -12.94 -4.60
C GLY A 67 5.73 -13.66 -5.95
N GLN A 68 4.74 -13.45 -6.82
CA GLN A 68 4.71 -14.06 -8.15
C GLN A 68 5.74 -13.49 -9.13
N TYR A 69 6.40 -12.38 -8.79
CA TYR A 69 7.34 -11.68 -9.67
C TYR A 69 8.81 -12.07 -9.45
N ARG A 70 9.09 -12.95 -8.47
CA ARG A 70 10.44 -13.30 -8.02
C ARG A 70 11.40 -13.66 -9.17
N ASP A 71 10.90 -14.37 -10.17
CA ASP A 71 11.68 -14.85 -11.31
C ASP A 71 11.35 -14.11 -12.63
N VAL A 72 10.63 -12.99 -12.55
CA VAL A 72 10.26 -12.17 -13.71
C VAL A 72 11.27 -11.05 -13.88
N GLU A 73 12.25 -11.23 -14.78
CA GLU A 73 13.35 -10.26 -14.99
C GLU A 73 12.88 -8.89 -15.49
N SER A 74 11.75 -8.84 -16.20
CA SER A 74 11.16 -7.59 -16.70
C SER A 74 10.41 -6.79 -15.62
N SER A 75 10.32 -7.32 -14.40
CA SER A 75 9.59 -6.73 -13.28
C SER A 75 10.54 -6.07 -12.28
N VAL A 76 10.04 -5.06 -11.58
CA VAL A 76 10.72 -4.38 -10.48
C VAL A 76 9.75 -4.15 -9.34
N CYS A 77 10.10 -4.65 -8.15
CA CYS A 77 9.37 -4.34 -6.93
C CYS A 77 9.99 -3.16 -6.16
N TYR A 78 9.13 -2.35 -5.57
CA TYR A 78 9.47 -1.25 -4.67
C TYR A 78 8.69 -1.38 -3.36
N GLU A 79 9.27 -0.90 -2.27
CA GLU A 79 8.60 -0.77 -0.98
C GLU A 79 8.58 0.69 -0.52
N LYS A 80 7.57 1.06 0.26
CA LYS A 80 7.54 2.30 1.03
C LYS A 80 7.02 2.03 2.43
N GLU A 81 7.75 2.52 3.42
CA GLU A 81 7.25 2.53 4.79
C GLU A 81 6.03 3.44 4.87
N LEU A 82 4.87 2.82 5.11
CA LEU A 82 3.64 3.52 5.43
C LEU A 82 3.66 3.79 6.93
N LYS A 83 3.57 5.07 7.29
CA LYS A 83 3.47 5.53 8.69
C LYS A 83 2.04 5.49 9.17
#